data_AF-A0A3D2C906-F1
#
_entry.id   AF-A0A3D2C906-F1
#
_cell.length_a   1.000
_cell.length_b   1.000
_cell.length_c   1.000
_cell.angle_alpha   90.00
_cell.angle_beta   90.00
_cell.angle_gamma   90.00
#
_symmetry.space_group_name_H-M   'P 1'
#
loop_
_entity.id
_entity.type
_entity.pdbx_description
1 polymer ?
#
loop_
_entity_poly.entity_id
_entity_poly.type
_entity_poly.pdbx_seq_one_letter_code
_entity_poly.pdbx_strand_id
1 'polypeptide(L)'
;MDVTASPAASGSEAAISETETAATTVRSVLVGAVATAGLALSSIVPSALHSGVVPLVGAPGGEIWGHAWVQWWHADALPRWPDGPEHWLLDERKWAVIDPITTLFAATVGALSGPVVAWNLTVFVGIVAAFLGGAILARSQSGDPLVGGLALALAPSFLGSVASGLTEDFALGLAAVALGWIGSPDRRRALAAGVCLGLLASFGLVLAWTAAVAAIGLGIAALLHAADRRTTLFELIAGAGLAAVCTLPAAAQHIVRLTGSGHRTG
;
A
#
# COMPACT_ATOMS: atom_id res chain seq x y z
N MET A 1 61.98 3.00 -23.73
CA MET A 1 61.26 1.94 -22.99
C MET A 1 59.93 2.53 -22.61
N ASP A 2 58.94 2.39 -23.49
CA ASP A 2 57.57 2.81 -23.21
C ASP A 2 56.87 1.68 -22.46
N VAL A 3 56.46 1.97 -21.22
CA VAL A 3 55.58 1.09 -20.45
C VAL A 3 54.16 1.48 -20.78
N THR A 4 53.53 0.72 -21.66
CA THR A 4 52.09 0.80 -21.93
C THR A 4 51.33 0.36 -20.67
N ALA A 5 50.71 1.31 -19.97
CA ALA A 5 49.72 1.00 -18.94
C ALA A 5 48.51 0.32 -19.59
N SER A 6 48.21 -0.90 -19.15
CA SER A 6 47.06 -1.68 -19.62
C SER A 6 45.76 -1.07 -19.07
N PRO A 7 44.76 -0.73 -19.92
CA PRO A 7 43.50 -0.11 -19.48
C PRO A 7 42.43 -1.12 -19.03
N ALA A 8 42.77 -2.39 -18.79
CA ALA A 8 41.78 -3.47 -18.60
C ALA A 8 41.34 -3.75 -17.15
N ALA A 9 42.02 -3.21 -16.12
CA ALA A 9 41.76 -3.58 -14.73
C ALA A 9 40.62 -2.79 -14.05
N SER A 10 40.35 -1.54 -14.46
CA SER A 10 39.40 -0.67 -13.77
C SER A 10 37.92 -1.04 -13.97
N GLY A 11 37.58 -1.68 -15.09
CA GLY A 11 36.20 -2.09 -15.39
C GLY A 11 35.71 -3.29 -14.58
N SER A 12 36.63 -4.19 -14.20
CA SER A 12 36.28 -5.40 -13.43
C SER A 12 36.00 -5.09 -11.97
N GLU A 13 36.84 -4.26 -11.33
CA GLU A 13 36.68 -3.90 -9.92
C GLU A 13 35.44 -3.02 -9.67
N ALA A 14 35.16 -2.07 -10.58
CA ALA A 14 33.96 -1.24 -10.50
C ALA A 14 32.68 -2.07 -10.64
N ALA A 15 32.64 -3.01 -11.59
CA ALA A 15 31.51 -3.91 -11.76
C ALA A 15 31.30 -4.83 -10.54
N ILE A 16 32.37 -5.38 -9.98
CA ILE A 16 32.30 -6.21 -8.77
C ILE A 16 31.79 -5.38 -7.58
N SER A 17 32.29 -4.16 -7.39
CA SER A 17 31.86 -3.24 -6.33
C SER A 17 30.39 -2.83 -6.46
N GLU A 18 29.90 -2.56 -7.67
CA GLU A 18 28.48 -2.24 -7.91
C GLU A 18 27.58 -3.44 -7.60
N THR A 19 28.00 -4.64 -7.98
CA THR A 19 27.26 -5.88 -7.75
C THR A 19 27.18 -6.20 -6.25
N GLU A 20 28.28 -6.02 -5.53
CA GLU A 20 28.37 -6.23 -4.08
C GLU A 20 27.54 -5.21 -3.28
N THR A 21 27.51 -3.95 -3.75
CA THR A 21 26.67 -2.90 -3.17
C THR A 21 25.17 -3.18 -3.38
N ALA A 22 24.80 -3.65 -4.58
CA ALA A 22 23.42 -4.04 -4.88
C ALA A 22 22.98 -5.23 -4.02
N ALA A 23 23.82 -6.27 -3.90
CA ALA A 23 23.55 -7.45 -3.07
C ALA A 23 23.40 -7.08 -1.58
N THR A 24 24.25 -6.19 -1.07
CA THR A 24 24.19 -5.70 0.31
C THR A 24 22.93 -4.89 0.59
N THR A 25 22.50 -4.08 -0.38
CA THR A 25 21.24 -3.32 -0.29
C THR A 25 20.03 -4.24 -0.25
N VAL A 26 19.95 -5.23 -1.17
CA VAL A 26 18.85 -6.21 -1.21
C VAL A 26 18.77 -6.99 0.10
N ARG A 27 19.92 -7.48 0.58
CA ARG A 27 20.00 -8.20 1.86
C ARG A 27 19.48 -7.34 3.02
N SER A 28 19.88 -6.08 3.09
CA SER A 28 19.47 -5.17 4.17
C SER A 28 17.97 -4.89 4.14
N VAL A 29 17.39 -4.68 2.95
CA VAL A 29 15.94 -4.51 2.79
C VAL A 29 15.18 -5.77 3.19
N LEU A 30 15.65 -6.96 2.80
CA LEU A 30 15.03 -8.23 3.20
C LEU A 30 15.07 -8.42 4.72
N VAL A 31 16.23 -8.17 5.35
CA VAL A 31 16.37 -8.23 6.80
C VAL A 31 15.44 -7.24 7.48
N GLY A 32 15.35 -6.00 6.98
CA GLY A 32 14.45 -4.99 7.52
C GLY A 32 12.97 -5.38 7.37
N ALA A 33 12.56 -5.94 6.24
CA ALA A 33 11.19 -6.41 6.03
C ALA A 33 10.84 -7.57 6.97
N VAL A 34 11.74 -8.54 7.12
CA VAL A 34 11.57 -9.67 8.05
C VAL A 34 11.53 -9.19 9.51
N ALA A 35 12.42 -8.26 9.88
CA ALA A 35 12.45 -7.68 11.23
C ALA A 35 11.17 -6.91 11.53
N THR A 36 10.66 -6.13 10.58
CA THR A 36 9.40 -5.38 10.72
C THR A 36 8.21 -6.33 10.85
N ALA A 37 8.15 -7.38 10.03
CA ALA A 37 7.14 -8.43 10.15
C ALA A 37 7.21 -9.14 11.51
N GLY A 38 8.42 -9.49 11.97
CA GLY A 38 8.66 -10.11 13.27
C GLY A 38 8.24 -9.20 14.44
N LEU A 39 8.53 -7.90 14.35
CA LEU A 39 8.12 -6.91 15.34
C LEU A 39 6.60 -6.80 15.40
N ALA A 40 5.93 -6.70 14.27
CA ALA A 40 4.47 -6.72 14.24
C ALA A 40 3.93 -8.02 14.87
N LEU A 41 4.56 -9.18 14.57
CA LEU A 41 4.10 -10.49 15.05
C LEU A 41 4.29 -10.64 16.56
N SER A 42 5.28 -9.94 17.13
CA SER A 42 5.53 -9.93 18.57
C SER A 42 4.34 -9.38 19.39
N SER A 43 3.43 -8.62 18.77
CA SER A 43 2.21 -8.14 19.42
C SER A 43 1.13 -9.23 19.59
N ILE A 44 1.22 -10.32 18.82
CA ILE A 44 0.20 -11.38 18.78
C ILE A 44 0.73 -12.68 19.37
N VAL A 45 1.92 -13.10 18.95
CA VAL A 45 2.47 -14.44 19.21
C VAL A 45 2.54 -14.78 20.71
N PRO A 46 3.06 -13.90 21.59
CA PRO A 46 3.12 -14.21 23.02
C PRO A 46 1.73 -14.42 23.65
N SER A 47 0.76 -13.58 23.26
CA SER A 47 -0.62 -13.68 23.76
C SER A 47 -1.32 -14.96 23.25
N ALA A 48 -1.10 -15.30 21.98
CA ALA A 48 -1.63 -16.52 21.39
C ALA A 48 -1.05 -17.79 22.03
N LEU A 49 0.27 -17.81 22.30
CA LEU A 49 0.93 -18.91 22.99
C LEU A 49 0.47 -19.06 24.45
N HIS A 50 0.20 -17.95 25.13
CA HIS A 50 -0.24 -17.97 26.52
C HIS A 50 -1.70 -18.39 26.70
N SER A 51 -2.60 -17.87 25.85
CA SER A 51 -4.05 -18.06 25.99
C SER A 51 -4.61 -19.19 25.13
N GLY A 52 -3.85 -19.68 24.14
CA GLY A 52 -4.33 -20.58 23.10
C GLY A 52 -5.27 -19.92 22.08
N VAL A 53 -5.49 -18.60 22.18
CA VAL A 53 -6.39 -17.83 21.32
C VAL A 53 -5.60 -16.73 20.61
N VAL A 54 -5.71 -16.65 19.29
CA VAL A 54 -5.11 -15.55 18.53
C VAL A 54 -5.90 -14.27 18.80
N PRO A 55 -5.32 -13.23 19.42
CA PRO A 55 -6.02 -11.96 19.61
C PRO A 55 -6.18 -11.21 18.29
N LEU A 56 -7.24 -10.42 18.18
CA LEU A 56 -7.42 -9.46 17.10
C LEU A 56 -6.47 -8.27 17.32
N VAL A 57 -5.70 -7.88 16.30
CA VAL A 57 -4.80 -6.71 16.39
C VAL A 57 -5.60 -5.41 16.38
N GLY A 58 -5.34 -4.58 17.40
CA GLY A 58 -5.82 -3.20 17.48
C GLY A 58 -6.09 -2.76 18.92
N ALA A 59 -6.33 -1.47 19.12
CA ALA A 59 -6.63 -0.86 20.41
C ALA A 59 -8.11 -0.99 20.81
N PRO A 60 -8.41 -1.29 22.09
CA PRO A 60 -9.78 -1.17 22.61
C PRO A 60 -10.32 0.25 22.41
N GLY A 61 -11.47 0.37 21.74
CA GLY A 61 -12.10 1.66 21.43
C GLY A 61 -11.76 2.26 20.05
N GLY A 62 -10.90 1.60 19.26
CA GLY A 62 -10.74 1.91 17.85
C GLY A 62 -11.92 1.44 16.99
N GLU A 63 -11.89 1.76 15.69
CA GLU A 63 -12.88 1.35 14.70
C GLU A 63 -12.72 -0.12 14.24
N ILE A 64 -11.72 -0.83 14.78
CA ILE A 64 -11.35 -2.20 14.43
C ILE A 64 -12.54 -3.13 14.34
N TRP A 65 -13.44 -3.10 15.34
CA TRP A 65 -14.59 -3.99 15.35
C TRP A 65 -15.54 -3.73 14.19
N GLY A 66 -15.72 -2.47 13.80
CA GLY A 66 -16.53 -2.11 12.63
C GLY A 66 -15.91 -2.65 11.34
N HIS A 67 -14.62 -2.37 11.13
CA HIS A 67 -13.91 -2.77 9.91
C HIS A 67 -13.69 -4.29 9.81
N ALA A 68 -13.30 -4.94 10.90
CA ALA A 68 -13.13 -6.40 10.97
C ALA A 68 -14.46 -7.13 10.83
N TRP A 69 -15.55 -6.61 11.43
CA TRP A 69 -16.88 -7.20 11.27
C TRP A 69 -17.37 -7.14 9.83
N VAL A 70 -17.18 -6.02 9.12
CA VAL A 70 -17.55 -5.93 7.70
C VAL A 70 -16.83 -7.00 6.89
N GLN A 71 -15.53 -7.20 7.12
CA GLN A 71 -14.74 -8.22 6.43
C GLN A 71 -15.18 -9.64 6.79
N TRP A 72 -15.46 -9.91 8.06
CA TRP A 72 -15.99 -11.18 8.52
C TRP A 72 -17.34 -11.50 7.88
N TRP A 73 -18.29 -10.56 7.93
CA TRP A 73 -19.60 -10.76 7.33
C TRP A 73 -19.52 -11.09 5.83
N HIS A 74 -18.58 -10.48 5.10
CA HIS A 74 -18.29 -10.85 3.71
C HIS A 74 -17.68 -12.25 3.59
N ALA A 75 -16.78 -12.64 4.49
CA ALA A 75 -16.17 -13.97 4.51
C ALA A 75 -17.23 -15.08 4.65
N ASP A 76 -18.18 -14.91 5.57
CA ASP A 76 -19.25 -15.89 5.85
C ASP A 76 -20.24 -16.03 4.68
N ALA A 77 -20.37 -14.98 3.86
CA ALA A 77 -21.27 -14.98 2.72
C ALA A 77 -20.66 -15.63 1.46
N LEU A 78 -19.33 -15.72 1.36
CA LEU A 78 -18.66 -16.26 0.16
C LEU A 78 -19.10 -17.70 -0.15
N PRO A 79 -19.26 -18.04 -1.45
CA PRO A 79 -18.92 -17.24 -2.64
C PRO A 79 -20.02 -16.25 -3.07
N ARG A 80 -21.15 -16.18 -2.37
CA ARG A 80 -22.21 -15.20 -2.67
C ARG A 80 -21.78 -13.87 -2.07
N TRP A 81 -21.36 -12.92 -2.90
CA TRP A 81 -21.06 -11.58 -2.40
C TRP A 81 -22.33 -11.03 -1.74
N PRO A 82 -22.30 -10.68 -0.44
CA PRO A 82 -23.52 -10.36 0.25
C PRO A 82 -24.07 -9.03 -0.26
N ASP A 83 -25.34 -9.06 -0.64
CA ASP A 83 -26.13 -7.84 -0.68
C ASP A 83 -26.34 -7.38 0.77
N GLY A 84 -26.49 -6.07 0.98
CA GLY A 84 -26.65 -5.53 2.32
C GLY A 84 -27.82 -6.18 3.04
N PRO A 85 -27.76 -6.23 4.36
CA PRO A 85 -28.68 -7.07 5.11
C PRO A 85 -30.14 -6.61 4.96
N GLU A 86 -30.98 -7.59 4.59
CA GLU A 86 -32.35 -7.41 4.07
C GLU A 86 -33.38 -7.01 5.14
N HIS A 87 -33.10 -7.23 6.43
CA HIS A 87 -34.11 -7.28 7.49
C HIS A 87 -34.11 -6.10 8.48
N TRP A 88 -33.11 -5.22 8.43
CA TRP A 88 -33.03 -4.01 9.28
C TRP A 88 -32.93 -2.71 8.49
N LEU A 89 -32.94 -2.81 7.16
CA LEU A 89 -33.10 -1.69 6.25
C LEU A 89 -34.51 -1.79 5.65
N LEU A 90 -35.22 -0.67 5.54
CA LEU A 90 -36.58 -0.62 4.99
C LEU A 90 -36.68 -1.07 3.53
N ASP A 91 -35.53 -1.22 2.84
CA ASP A 91 -35.41 -1.71 1.48
C ASP A 91 -34.21 -2.66 1.37
N GLU A 92 -34.27 -3.65 0.47
CA GLU A 92 -33.10 -4.40 0.00
C GLU A 92 -32.08 -3.40 -0.57
N ARG A 93 -30.95 -3.21 0.14
CA ARG A 93 -29.90 -2.28 -0.28
C ARG A 93 -28.61 -3.04 -0.43
N LYS A 94 -27.95 -2.91 -1.58
CA LYS A 94 -26.59 -3.40 -1.77
C LYS A 94 -25.66 -2.63 -0.83
N TRP A 95 -25.03 -3.30 0.13
CA TRP A 95 -24.07 -2.66 1.02
C TRP A 95 -22.79 -2.38 0.25
N ALA A 96 -22.55 -1.12 -0.06
CA ALA A 96 -21.36 -0.76 -0.80
C ALA A 96 -20.13 -0.84 0.11
N VAL A 97 -19.19 -1.71 -0.23
CA VAL A 97 -17.93 -1.92 0.49
C VAL A 97 -17.04 -0.69 0.36
N ILE A 98 -16.70 -0.02 1.47
CA ILE A 98 -15.91 1.22 1.47
C ILE A 98 -14.50 0.98 0.92
N ASP A 99 -13.88 -0.14 1.31
CA ASP A 99 -12.51 -0.49 0.92
C ASP A 99 -12.51 -1.85 0.18
N PRO A 100 -12.84 -1.87 -1.13
CA PRO A 100 -13.08 -3.10 -1.89
C PRO A 100 -11.91 -4.07 -1.90
N ILE A 101 -10.67 -3.60 -2.07
CA ILE A 101 -9.50 -4.49 -2.15
C ILE A 101 -9.20 -5.11 -0.79
N THR A 102 -9.20 -4.29 0.27
CA THR A 102 -8.99 -4.76 1.64
C THR A 102 -10.04 -5.79 2.01
N THR A 103 -11.30 -5.53 1.68
CA THR A 103 -12.41 -6.43 1.97
C THR A 103 -12.33 -7.72 1.16
N LEU A 104 -12.03 -7.64 -0.14
CA LEU A 104 -11.85 -8.84 -0.98
C LEU A 104 -10.75 -9.74 -0.43
N PHE A 105 -9.61 -9.16 -0.07
CA PHE A 105 -8.49 -9.89 0.51
C PHE A 105 -8.89 -10.55 1.84
N ALA A 106 -9.37 -9.74 2.79
CA ALA A 106 -9.70 -10.23 4.13
C ALA A 106 -10.88 -11.21 4.14
N ALA A 107 -11.91 -11.00 3.31
CA ALA A 107 -13.03 -11.93 3.20
C ALA A 107 -12.58 -13.29 2.64
N THR A 108 -11.75 -13.28 1.60
CA THR A 108 -11.23 -14.51 0.98
C THR A 108 -10.37 -15.30 1.97
N VAL A 109 -9.45 -14.63 2.68
CA VAL A 109 -8.62 -15.26 3.71
C VAL A 109 -9.49 -15.71 4.89
N GLY A 110 -10.49 -14.92 5.26
CA GLY A 110 -11.41 -15.18 6.36
C GLY A 110 -12.22 -16.45 6.16
N ALA A 111 -12.70 -16.68 4.94
CA ALA A 111 -13.43 -17.90 4.59
C ALA A 111 -12.59 -19.17 4.74
N LEU A 112 -11.26 -19.06 4.65
CA LEU A 112 -10.32 -20.19 4.74
C LEU A 112 -9.73 -20.39 6.14
N SER A 113 -9.52 -19.30 6.89
CA SER A 113 -8.70 -19.30 8.12
C SER A 113 -9.37 -18.65 9.32
N GLY A 114 -10.59 -18.15 9.15
CA GLY A 114 -11.34 -17.41 10.15
C GLY A 114 -11.06 -15.90 10.13
N PRO A 115 -12.01 -15.10 10.62
CA PRO A 115 -11.99 -13.64 10.48
C PRO A 115 -10.84 -12.96 11.24
N VAL A 116 -10.48 -13.48 12.42
CA VAL A 116 -9.38 -12.92 13.22
C VAL A 116 -8.03 -13.06 12.52
N VAL A 117 -7.77 -14.24 11.94
CA VAL A 117 -6.53 -14.49 11.19
C VAL A 117 -6.46 -13.60 9.96
N ALA A 118 -7.58 -13.46 9.24
CA ALA A 118 -7.64 -12.62 8.06
C ALA A 118 -7.40 -11.13 8.35
N TRP A 119 -8.02 -10.60 9.40
CA TRP A 119 -7.79 -9.23 9.86
C TRP A 119 -6.32 -9.01 10.19
N ASN A 120 -5.76 -9.87 11.04
CA ASN A 120 -4.37 -9.77 11.46
C ASN A 120 -3.43 -9.84 10.25
N LEU A 121 -3.66 -10.77 9.33
CA LEU A 121 -2.87 -10.89 8.10
C LEU A 121 -2.95 -9.62 7.26
N THR A 122 -4.11 -8.99 7.16
CA THR A 122 -4.29 -7.73 6.45
C THR A 122 -3.44 -6.63 7.07
N VAL A 123 -3.46 -6.50 8.40
CA VAL A 123 -2.59 -5.56 9.15
C VAL A 123 -1.11 -5.84 8.87
N PHE A 124 -0.69 -7.12 8.93
CA PHE A 124 0.70 -7.51 8.65
C PHE A 124 1.15 -7.13 7.25
N VAL A 125 0.33 -7.45 6.25
CA VAL A 125 0.61 -7.12 4.86
C VAL A 125 0.71 -5.60 4.71
N GLY A 126 -0.17 -4.82 5.34
CA GLY A 126 -0.10 -3.37 5.33
C GLY A 126 1.20 -2.81 5.91
N ILE A 127 1.65 -3.31 7.07
CA ILE A 127 2.90 -2.87 7.71
C ILE A 127 4.12 -3.22 6.84
N VAL A 128 4.16 -4.45 6.29
CA VAL A 128 5.26 -4.88 5.40
C VAL A 128 5.24 -4.08 4.09
N ALA A 129 4.07 -3.82 3.52
CA ALA A 129 3.91 -2.98 2.34
C ALA A 129 4.37 -1.55 2.62
N ALA A 130 4.07 -0.98 3.78
CA ALA A 130 4.57 0.33 4.21
C ALA A 130 6.11 0.34 4.28
N PHE A 131 6.74 -0.70 4.84
CA PHE A 131 8.20 -0.82 4.85
C PHE A 131 8.78 -0.83 3.43
N LEU A 132 8.25 -1.69 2.55
CA LEU A 132 8.74 -1.81 1.18
C LEU A 132 8.51 -0.51 0.38
N GLY A 133 7.36 0.13 0.56
CA GLY A 133 7.05 1.41 -0.08
C GLY A 133 7.97 2.53 0.38
N GLY A 134 8.23 2.62 1.69
CA GLY A 134 9.18 3.57 2.26
C GLY A 134 10.61 3.34 1.77
N ALA A 135 11.02 2.08 1.64
CA ALA A 135 12.33 1.73 1.09
C ALA A 135 12.48 2.13 -0.38
N ILE A 136 11.43 1.90 -1.19
CA ILE A 136 11.39 2.29 -2.60
C ILE A 136 11.43 3.82 -2.74
N LEU A 137 10.64 4.53 -1.93
CA LEU A 137 10.59 5.99 -1.90
C LEU A 137 11.96 6.58 -1.51
N ALA A 138 12.58 6.10 -0.43
CA ALA A 138 13.90 6.58 -0.03
C ALA A 138 14.94 6.32 -1.12
N ARG A 139 14.93 5.12 -1.73
CA ARG A 139 15.84 4.79 -2.83
C ARG A 139 15.66 5.72 -4.03
N SER A 140 14.42 6.11 -4.36
CA SER A 140 14.18 7.01 -5.48
C SER A 140 14.70 8.43 -5.26
N GLN A 141 14.88 8.81 -3.99
CA GLN A 141 15.47 10.08 -3.55
C GLN A 141 16.95 9.96 -3.17
N SER A 142 17.62 8.86 -3.58
CA SER A 142 19.02 8.57 -3.22
C SER A 142 19.28 8.48 -1.70
N GLY A 143 18.24 8.23 -0.90
CA GLY A 143 18.33 7.95 0.52
C GLY A 143 18.56 6.47 0.83
N ASP A 144 18.80 6.18 2.11
CA ASP A 144 18.95 4.81 2.61
C ASP A 144 17.59 4.07 2.60
N PRO A 145 17.43 2.98 1.83
CA PRO A 145 16.18 2.22 1.77
C PRO A 145 15.77 1.58 3.09
N LEU A 146 16.72 1.12 3.91
CA LEU A 146 16.41 0.52 5.21
C LEU A 146 15.83 1.58 6.15
N VAL A 147 16.47 2.75 6.21
CA VAL A 147 15.99 3.86 7.04
C VAL A 147 14.62 4.35 6.56
N GLY A 148 14.44 4.51 5.24
CA GLY A 148 13.16 4.91 4.66
C GLY A 148 12.02 3.92 4.95
N GLY A 149 12.30 2.63 4.83
CA GLY A 149 11.32 1.58 5.13
C GLY A 149 10.95 1.55 6.61
N LEU A 150 11.93 1.60 7.51
CA LEU A 150 11.69 1.65 8.95
C LEU A 150 10.94 2.92 9.36
N ALA A 151 11.33 4.07 8.81
CA ALA A 151 10.70 5.36 9.12
C ALA A 151 9.21 5.36 8.77
N LEU A 152 8.82 4.74 7.64
CA LEU A 152 7.42 4.67 7.24
C LEU A 152 6.64 3.61 8.02
N ALA A 153 7.17 2.39 8.11
CA ALA A 153 6.47 1.27 8.76
C ALA A 153 6.32 1.44 10.28
N LEU A 154 7.24 2.18 10.91
CA LEU A 154 7.24 2.43 12.36
C LEU A 154 6.83 3.86 12.71
N ALA A 155 6.33 4.63 11.73
CA ALA A 155 5.84 5.97 11.99
C ALA A 155 4.71 5.92 13.04
N PRO A 156 4.79 6.70 14.15
CA PRO A 156 3.76 6.67 15.19
C PRO A 156 2.36 6.99 14.68
N SER A 157 2.24 7.88 13.68
CA SER A 157 0.95 8.20 13.04
C SER A 157 0.37 7.00 12.29
N PHE A 158 1.20 6.28 11.53
CA PHE A 158 0.79 5.09 10.81
C PHE A 158 0.43 3.95 11.77
N LEU A 159 1.27 3.68 12.77
CA LEU A 159 0.97 2.66 13.78
C LEU A 159 -0.26 3.00 14.61
N GLY A 160 -0.50 4.29 14.90
CA GLY A 160 -1.72 4.76 15.56
C GLY A 160 -2.97 4.52 14.71
N SER A 161 -2.86 4.73 13.40
CA SER A 161 -3.93 4.43 12.45
C SER A 161 -4.23 2.92 12.35
N VAL A 162 -3.17 2.10 12.22
CA VAL A 162 -3.27 0.64 12.24
C VAL A 162 -3.92 0.17 13.54
N ALA A 163 -3.48 0.71 14.68
CA ALA A 163 -4.06 0.40 15.98
C ALA A 163 -5.51 0.85 16.11
N SER A 164 -5.93 1.88 15.38
CA SER A 164 -7.33 2.33 15.33
C SER A 164 -8.19 1.50 14.37
N GLY A 165 -7.57 0.67 13.52
CA GLY A 165 -8.26 -0.21 12.57
C GLY A 165 -8.67 0.48 11.27
N LEU A 166 -8.03 1.59 10.90
CA LEU A 166 -8.30 2.27 9.63
C LEU A 166 -7.67 1.49 8.47
N THR A 167 -8.51 0.79 7.74
CA THR A 167 -8.14 -0.15 6.66
C THR A 167 -7.57 0.53 5.44
N GLU A 168 -7.88 1.81 5.22
CA GLU A 168 -7.35 2.59 4.10
C GLU A 168 -5.85 2.81 4.19
N ASP A 169 -5.34 3.01 5.41
CA ASP A 169 -3.92 3.28 5.63
C ASP A 169 -3.05 2.04 5.43
N PHE A 170 -3.62 0.84 5.33
CA PHE A 170 -2.87 -0.36 4.96
C PHE A 170 -2.27 -0.25 3.54
N ALA A 171 -2.78 0.65 2.69
CA ALA A 171 -2.23 0.93 1.37
C ALA A 171 -1.15 2.03 1.37
N LEU A 172 -0.70 2.52 2.53
CA LEU A 172 0.34 3.56 2.63
C LEU A 172 1.62 3.20 1.86
N GLY A 173 1.97 1.92 1.81
CA GLY A 173 3.07 1.41 0.98
C GLY A 173 2.91 1.73 -0.51
N LEU A 174 1.70 1.53 -1.07
CA LEU A 174 1.40 1.87 -2.46
C LEU A 174 1.50 3.38 -2.70
N ALA A 175 1.02 4.19 -1.76
CA ALA A 175 1.17 5.64 -1.83
C ALA A 175 2.66 6.04 -1.87
N ALA A 176 3.49 5.47 -1.00
CA ALA A 176 4.92 5.75 -1.00
C ALA A 176 5.63 5.33 -2.30
N VAL A 177 5.30 4.14 -2.85
CA VAL A 177 5.82 3.70 -4.16
C VAL A 177 5.42 4.68 -5.26
N ALA A 178 4.14 5.06 -5.31
CA ALA A 178 3.64 6.03 -6.28
C ALA A 178 4.42 7.35 -6.20
N LEU A 179 4.43 7.98 -5.03
CA LEU A 179 5.08 9.28 -4.82
C LEU A 179 6.58 9.22 -5.13
N GLY A 180 7.24 8.08 -4.86
CA GLY A 180 8.64 7.89 -5.17
C GLY A 180 8.97 7.81 -6.66
N TRP A 181 8.00 7.44 -7.50
CA TRP A 181 8.21 7.26 -8.94
C TRP A 181 7.54 8.34 -9.81
N ILE A 182 6.78 9.25 -9.20
CA ILE A 182 6.22 10.40 -9.90
C ILE A 182 7.32 11.23 -10.55
N GLY A 183 7.08 11.61 -11.81
CA GLY A 183 8.01 12.41 -12.59
C GLY A 183 9.23 11.66 -13.12
N SER A 184 9.31 10.33 -12.89
CA SER A 184 10.36 9.52 -13.49
C SER A 184 10.25 9.53 -15.02
N PRO A 185 11.36 9.70 -15.75
CA PRO A 185 11.37 9.54 -17.21
C PRO A 185 11.32 8.06 -17.64
N ASP A 186 11.41 7.12 -16.70
CA ASP A 186 11.24 5.70 -16.97
C ASP A 186 9.75 5.34 -17.04
N ARG A 187 9.32 4.88 -18.23
CA ARG A 187 7.93 4.51 -18.49
C ARG A 187 7.38 3.44 -17.56
N ARG A 188 8.19 2.45 -17.17
CA ARG A 188 7.70 1.39 -16.27
C ARG A 188 7.40 1.96 -14.90
N ARG A 189 8.27 2.83 -14.38
CA ARG A 189 8.06 3.52 -13.10
C ARG A 189 6.86 4.46 -13.14
N ALA A 190 6.72 5.24 -14.22
CA ALA A 190 5.59 6.15 -14.38
C ALA A 190 4.24 5.42 -14.45
N LEU A 191 4.16 4.33 -15.21
CA LEU A 191 2.96 3.48 -15.27
C LEU A 191 2.70 2.81 -13.92
N ALA A 192 3.72 2.26 -13.26
CA ALA A 192 3.56 1.64 -11.95
C ALA A 192 3.10 2.64 -10.88
N ALA A 193 3.59 3.88 -10.93
CA ALA A 193 3.08 4.96 -10.07
C ALA A 193 1.60 5.24 -10.34
N GLY A 194 1.20 5.27 -11.62
CA GLY A 194 -0.20 5.40 -12.03
C GLY A 194 -1.08 4.29 -11.47
N VAL A 195 -0.66 3.02 -11.60
CA VAL A 195 -1.39 1.88 -11.03
C VAL A 195 -1.51 2.03 -9.51
N CYS A 196 -0.41 2.32 -8.82
CA CYS A 196 -0.41 2.46 -7.37
C CYS A 196 -1.39 3.56 -6.92
N LEU A 197 -1.34 4.75 -7.53
CA LEU A 197 -2.26 5.85 -7.23
C LEU A 197 -3.72 5.48 -7.51
N GLY A 198 -4.01 4.85 -8.66
CA GLY A 198 -5.38 4.52 -9.03
C GLY A 198 -5.97 3.43 -8.13
N LEU A 199 -5.16 2.48 -7.66
CA LEU A 199 -5.61 1.45 -6.74
C LEU A 199 -5.93 2.00 -5.34
N LEU A 200 -5.30 3.10 -4.89
CA LEU A 200 -5.58 3.69 -3.57
C LEU A 200 -7.06 3.99 -3.37
N ALA A 201 -7.78 4.40 -4.41
CA ALA A 201 -9.21 4.67 -4.33
C ALA A 201 -10.06 3.43 -3.96
N SER A 202 -9.51 2.23 -4.17
CA SER A 202 -10.13 0.95 -3.77
C SER A 202 -9.69 0.46 -2.38
N PHE A 203 -8.81 1.21 -1.70
CA PHE A 203 -8.42 0.98 -0.32
C PHE A 203 -9.03 2.01 0.63
N GLY A 204 -9.30 3.23 0.15
CA GLY A 204 -10.03 4.26 0.88
C GLY A 204 -9.84 5.64 0.28
N LEU A 205 -10.86 6.49 0.42
CA LEU A 205 -10.90 7.78 -0.28
C LEU A 205 -9.95 8.82 0.31
N VAL A 206 -9.71 8.80 1.63
CA VAL A 206 -8.92 9.84 2.29
C VAL A 206 -7.44 9.70 1.92
N LEU A 207 -6.89 8.48 2.02
CA LEU A 207 -5.53 8.21 1.58
C LEU A 207 -5.36 8.47 0.07
N ALA A 208 -6.32 8.04 -0.74
CA ALA A 208 -6.28 8.28 -2.19
C ALA A 208 -6.26 9.77 -2.53
N TRP A 209 -7.10 10.57 -1.87
CA TRP A 209 -7.18 12.01 -2.09
C TRP A 209 -5.91 12.73 -1.65
N THR A 210 -5.40 12.44 -0.45
CA THR A 210 -4.17 13.05 0.05
C THR A 210 -2.95 12.68 -0.81
N ALA A 211 -2.85 11.42 -1.23
CA ALA A 211 -1.81 10.98 -2.16
C ALA A 211 -1.94 11.65 -3.54
N ALA A 212 -3.15 11.86 -4.06
CA ALA A 212 -3.37 12.57 -5.32
C ALA A 212 -2.93 14.03 -5.25
N VAL A 213 -3.23 14.74 -4.15
CA VAL A 213 -2.77 16.12 -3.95
C VAL A 213 -1.24 16.20 -3.92
N ALA A 214 -0.60 15.32 -3.16
CA ALA A 214 0.85 15.23 -3.12
C ALA A 214 1.44 14.89 -4.50
N ALA A 215 0.80 13.95 -5.21
CA ALA A 215 1.21 13.51 -6.53
C ALA A 215 1.19 14.64 -7.57
N ILE A 216 0.15 15.49 -7.54
CA ILE A 216 0.05 16.67 -8.41
C ILE A 216 1.20 17.63 -8.12
N GLY A 217 1.44 17.96 -6.84
CA GLY A 217 2.53 18.85 -6.44
C GLY A 217 3.90 18.33 -6.87
N LEU A 218 4.19 17.06 -6.61
CA LEU A 218 5.44 16.40 -7.01
C LEU A 218 5.57 16.30 -8.53
N GLY A 219 4.49 16.03 -9.25
CA GLY A 219 4.49 15.96 -10.72
C GLY A 219 4.81 17.30 -11.37
N ILE A 220 4.22 18.39 -10.85
CA ILE A 220 4.55 19.76 -11.28
C ILE A 220 6.01 20.07 -10.98
N ALA A 221 6.48 19.78 -9.76
CA ALA A 221 7.87 20.02 -9.36
C ALA A 221 8.85 19.24 -10.26
N ALA A 222 8.56 17.97 -10.56
CA ALA A 222 9.37 17.14 -11.44
C ALA A 222 9.44 17.71 -12.85
N LEU A 223 8.31 18.19 -13.41
CA LEU A 223 8.30 18.79 -14.74
C LEU A 223 9.11 20.10 -14.79
N LEU A 224 9.07 20.92 -13.74
CA LEU A 224 9.83 22.17 -13.67
C LEU A 224 11.34 21.94 -13.66
N HIS A 225 11.80 20.88 -12.98
CA HIS A 225 13.21 20.54 -12.77
C HIS A 225 13.75 19.46 -13.72
N ALA A 226 12.91 18.90 -14.59
CA ALA A 226 13.33 17.85 -15.51
C ALA A 226 14.35 18.37 -16.53
N ALA A 227 15.45 17.62 -16.69
CA ALA A 227 16.41 17.83 -17.78
C ALA A 227 15.75 17.62 -19.16
N ASP A 228 14.87 16.61 -19.27
CA ASP A 228 14.02 16.37 -20.45
C ASP A 228 12.54 16.52 -20.08
N ARG A 229 12.05 17.75 -20.17
CA ARG A 229 10.65 18.09 -19.87
C ARG A 229 9.66 17.36 -20.76
N ARG A 230 10.01 17.04 -22.00
CA ARG A 230 9.08 16.42 -22.96
C ARG A 230 8.83 14.97 -22.56
N THR A 231 9.89 14.21 -22.28
CA THR A 231 9.77 12.83 -21.83
C THR A 231 9.07 12.76 -20.48
N THR A 232 9.47 13.59 -19.51
CA THR A 232 8.79 13.64 -18.20
C THR A 232 7.30 13.97 -18.33
N LEU A 233 6.93 14.92 -19.20
CA LEU A 233 5.52 15.24 -19.44
C LEU A 233 4.75 14.05 -20.03
N PHE A 234 5.29 13.37 -21.03
CA PHE A 234 4.63 12.21 -21.63
C PHE A 234 4.42 11.09 -20.62
N GLU A 235 5.42 10.81 -19.79
CA GLU A 235 5.33 9.75 -18.79
C GLU A 235 4.39 10.13 -17.63
N LEU A 236 4.34 11.41 -17.23
CA LEU A 236 3.33 11.90 -16.29
C LEU A 236 1.90 11.74 -16.85
N ILE A 237 1.68 12.07 -18.12
CA ILE A 237 0.38 11.89 -18.78
C ILE A 237 0.02 10.40 -18.85
N ALA A 238 0.96 9.54 -19.21
CA ALA A 238 0.74 8.09 -19.26
C ALA A 238 0.39 7.52 -17.89
N GLY A 239 1.14 7.90 -16.84
CA GLY A 239 0.85 7.51 -15.46
C GLY A 239 -0.51 8.01 -14.97
N ALA A 240 -0.84 9.29 -15.24
CA ALA A 240 -2.13 9.86 -14.88
C ALA A 240 -3.30 9.18 -15.61
N GLY A 241 -3.15 8.86 -16.90
CA GLY A 241 -4.13 8.11 -17.65
C GLY A 241 -4.38 6.73 -17.06
N LEU A 242 -3.32 6.03 -16.66
CA LEU A 242 -3.45 4.72 -16.01
C LEU A 242 -4.07 4.81 -14.62
N ALA A 243 -3.71 5.82 -13.82
CA ALA A 243 -4.35 6.08 -12.54
C ALA A 243 -5.86 6.31 -12.69
N ALA A 244 -6.27 7.10 -13.69
CA ALA A 244 -7.68 7.35 -13.98
C ALA A 244 -8.41 6.05 -14.31
N VAL A 245 -7.85 5.20 -15.19
CA VAL A 245 -8.43 3.89 -15.53
C VAL A 245 -8.55 2.98 -14.30
N CYS A 246 -7.50 2.87 -13.50
CA CYS A 246 -7.50 2.04 -12.29
C CYS A 246 -8.46 2.56 -11.20
N THR A 247 -8.80 3.85 -11.22
CA THR A 247 -9.76 4.45 -10.28
C THR A 247 -11.22 4.18 -10.66
N LEU A 248 -11.51 3.90 -11.95
CA LEU A 248 -12.89 3.75 -12.46
C LEU A 248 -13.74 2.74 -11.67
N PRO A 249 -13.26 1.54 -11.29
CA PRO A 249 -14.07 0.59 -10.54
C PRO A 249 -14.51 1.14 -9.18
N ALA A 250 -13.60 1.77 -8.43
CA ALA A 250 -13.93 2.40 -7.16
C ALA A 250 -14.86 3.61 -7.36
N ALA A 251 -14.58 4.46 -8.34
CA ALA A 251 -15.43 5.61 -8.67
C ALA A 251 -16.87 5.19 -9.03
N ALA A 252 -17.04 4.12 -9.81
CA ALA A 252 -18.36 3.58 -10.14
C ALA A 252 -19.14 3.16 -8.89
N GLN A 253 -18.48 2.53 -7.92
CA GLN A 253 -19.10 2.15 -6.64
C GLN A 253 -19.47 3.37 -5.79
N HIS A 254 -18.68 4.44 -5.82
CA HIS A 254 -18.98 5.68 -5.09
C HIS A 254 -20.06 6.54 -5.76
N ILE A 255 -20.14 6.55 -7.10
CA ILE A 255 -21.21 7.23 -7.83
C ILE A 255 -22.58 6.67 -7.41
N VAL A 256 -22.71 5.35 -7.32
CA VAL A 256 -23.92 4.68 -6.84
C VAL A 256 -24.31 5.19 -5.44
N ARG A 257 -23.33 5.39 -4.55
CA ARG A 257 -23.59 5.96 -3.21
C ARG A 257 -24.06 7.41 -3.26
N LEU A 258 -23.46 8.24 -4.11
CA LEU A 258 -23.78 9.66 -4.23
C LEU A 258 -25.14 9.90 -4.92
N THR A 259 -25.58 8.99 -5.79
CA THR A 259 -26.88 9.05 -6.47
C THR A 259 -28.05 8.51 -5.62
N GLY A 260 -27.82 8.21 -4.34
CA GLY A 260 -28.87 7.83 -3.39
C GLY A 260 -29.18 6.33 -3.31
N SER A 261 -28.60 5.49 -4.17
CA SER A 261 -28.67 4.03 -4.06
C SER A 261 -27.64 3.53 -3.04
N GLY A 262 -27.93 3.66 -1.74
CA GLY A 262 -27.11 3.09 -0.67
C GLY A 262 -26.68 4.03 0.46
N HIS A 263 -27.10 5.31 0.47
CA HIS A 263 -26.95 6.15 1.66
C HIS A 263 -28.15 6.03 2.60
N ARG A 264 -27.86 5.96 3.91
CA ARG A 264 -28.82 6.30 4.96
C ARG A 264 -29.12 7.79 4.83
N THR A 265 -30.25 8.17 4.25
CA THR A 265 -30.91 9.42 4.63
C THR A 265 -31.60 9.14 5.96
N GLY A 266 -30.81 9.23 7.03
CA GLY A 266 -31.24 9.26 8.42
C GLY A 266 -30.56 10.45 9.06
#